data_AF-A0A5B9MNZ0-F1
#
_entry.id   AF-A0A5B9MNZ0-F1
#
_cell.length_a   1.000
_cell.length_b   1.000
_cell.length_c   1.000
_cell.angle_alpha   90.00
_cell.angle_beta   90.00
_cell.angle_gamma   90.00
#
_symmetry.space_group_name_H-M   'P 1'
#
loop_
_entity.id
_entity.type
_entity.pdbx_description
1 polymer ?
#
loop_
_entity_poly.entity_id
_entity_poly.type
_entity_poly.pdbx_seq_one_letter_code
_entity_poly.pdbx_strand_id
1 'polypeptide(L)'
;MISPSSQSDSTTTPTWTVVVSRGQSRNPAKRSLEQSIADAASVLEGTEVLVVPHLYDLPKGGESLQKLSELEGNLIVVSWIFPRAAHWVLDRNGVRGQFVPVAIGDAEDEDDESTEPAASDVDRVADLYPRPKRQIHCIDLKAEQSLERFTDAIRGLVLGEDASDRGADDASSAGETSLPIVGGQIVQVDETTSRRWYPVIDFSRCTNCMECVDFCLFGVYGVDAAETILVEQPDNCRKGCPACSRVCPENAIIFPQHKAPAIAGAETGGSEGFKIDLSKLFGAPDGGDDAIATAARERDEQLLLAGRTAVGIDEQLQRRQQDLTAQPKDDLDRLIDSLDELDL
;
A
#
# COMPACT_ATOMS: atom_id res chain seq x y z
N MET A 1 18.90 24.30 52.08
CA MET A 1 19.28 23.08 51.32
C MET A 1 18.64 23.19 49.96
N ILE A 2 19.42 22.85 48.95
CA ILE A 2 19.29 23.25 47.54
C ILE A 2 18.08 22.58 46.87
N SER A 3 17.36 23.36 46.06
CA SER A 3 16.24 22.92 45.20
C SER A 3 16.66 21.79 44.26
N PRO A 4 15.78 20.82 43.94
CA PRO A 4 16.02 19.91 42.83
C PRO A 4 15.68 20.64 41.52
N SER A 5 16.70 20.87 40.70
CA SER A 5 16.56 21.34 39.33
C SER A 5 15.75 20.34 38.52
N SER A 6 14.65 20.80 37.93
CA SER A 6 13.94 20.13 36.85
C SER A 6 14.89 19.99 35.66
N GLN A 7 15.37 18.78 35.40
CA GLN A 7 16.02 18.47 34.13
C GLN A 7 14.93 18.45 33.07
N SER A 8 15.11 19.31 32.08
CA SER A 8 14.37 19.40 30.84
C SER A 8 14.33 18.03 30.15
N ASP A 9 13.13 17.57 29.79
CA ASP A 9 12.93 16.53 28.79
C ASP A 9 13.74 16.88 27.55
N SER A 10 14.73 16.05 27.23
CA SER A 10 15.30 16.04 25.89
C SER A 10 14.19 15.55 24.97
N THR A 11 13.57 16.44 24.21
CA THR A 11 12.73 16.08 23.06
C THR A 11 13.59 15.27 22.10
N THR A 12 13.55 13.95 22.23
CA THR A 12 14.11 13.01 21.26
C THR A 12 13.26 13.17 20.01
N THR A 13 13.78 13.91 19.02
CA THR A 13 13.19 13.98 17.68
C THR A 13 12.87 12.55 17.23
N PRO A 14 11.66 12.26 16.71
CA PRO A 14 11.37 10.93 16.20
C PRO A 14 12.40 10.57 15.13
N THR A 15 13.17 9.51 15.38
CA THR A 15 14.14 9.00 14.41
C THR A 15 13.37 8.47 13.22
N TRP A 16 13.70 8.99 12.03
CA TRP A 16 13.15 8.50 10.77
C TRP A 16 14.04 7.39 10.22
N THR A 17 13.46 6.38 9.62
CA THR A 17 14.21 5.40 8.82
C THR A 17 13.72 5.44 7.39
N VAL A 18 14.64 5.73 6.46
CA VAL A 18 14.39 5.63 5.02
C VAL A 18 14.73 4.22 4.56
N VAL A 19 13.69 3.47 4.17
CA VAL A 19 13.82 2.12 3.64
C VAL A 19 13.81 2.18 2.11
N VAL A 20 14.92 1.81 1.47
CA VAL A 20 15.00 1.70 0.02
C VAL A 20 14.80 0.25 -0.39
N SER A 21 13.63 -0.06 -0.93
CA SER A 21 13.30 -1.37 -1.49
C SER A 21 13.76 -1.47 -2.94
N ARG A 22 14.84 -2.20 -3.14
CA ARG A 22 15.44 -2.42 -4.46
C ARG A 22 14.50 -3.14 -5.44
N GLY A 23 14.59 -2.79 -6.72
CA GLY A 23 13.86 -3.46 -7.79
C GLY A 23 14.35 -4.89 -8.04
N GLN A 24 13.50 -5.72 -8.66
CA GLN A 24 13.90 -7.06 -9.14
C GLN A 24 14.81 -7.00 -10.37
N SER A 25 14.84 -5.86 -11.07
CA SER A 25 15.60 -5.68 -12.30
C SER A 25 17.08 -5.40 -12.02
N ARG A 26 17.95 -5.79 -12.96
CA ARG A 26 19.37 -5.41 -12.96
C ARG A 26 19.65 -4.17 -13.83
N ASN A 27 18.60 -3.43 -14.20
CA ASN A 27 18.72 -2.21 -15.00
C ASN A 27 19.63 -1.18 -14.27
N PRO A 28 20.77 -0.77 -14.86
CA PRO A 28 21.70 0.16 -14.22
C PRO A 28 21.08 1.50 -13.82
N ALA A 29 20.17 2.06 -14.62
CA ALA A 29 19.53 3.33 -14.32
C ALA A 29 18.66 3.25 -13.05
N LYS A 30 17.89 2.17 -12.91
CA LYS A 30 17.10 1.91 -11.69
C LYS A 30 17.99 1.72 -10.46
N ARG A 31 19.10 1.00 -10.60
CA ARG A 31 20.09 0.82 -9.52
C ARG A 31 20.75 2.12 -9.11
N SER A 32 21.07 2.96 -10.09
CA SER A 32 21.64 4.29 -9.84
C SER A 32 20.63 5.15 -9.08
N LEU A 33 19.36 5.16 -9.47
CA LEU A 33 18.32 5.91 -8.77
C LEU A 33 18.16 5.44 -7.31
N GLU A 34 18.02 4.12 -7.09
CA GLU A 34 17.94 3.52 -5.76
C GLU A 34 19.14 3.93 -4.88
N GLN A 35 20.35 3.85 -5.43
CA GLN A 35 21.58 4.21 -4.70
C GLN A 35 21.64 5.71 -4.41
N SER A 36 21.32 6.56 -5.38
CA SER A 36 21.35 8.02 -5.20
C SER A 36 20.33 8.50 -4.16
N ILE A 37 19.15 7.87 -4.08
CA ILE A 37 18.17 8.15 -3.02
C ILE A 37 18.72 7.73 -1.66
N ALA A 38 19.33 6.55 -1.55
CA ALA A 38 19.94 6.07 -0.31
C ALA A 38 21.06 7.01 0.17
N ASP A 39 21.95 7.42 -0.74
CA ASP A 39 23.07 8.33 -0.44
C ASP A 39 22.57 9.73 -0.04
N ALA A 40 21.52 10.23 -0.70
CA ALA A 40 20.94 11.52 -0.37
C ALA A 40 20.19 11.49 0.98
N ALA A 41 19.51 10.39 1.30
CA ALA A 41 18.86 10.22 2.59
C ALA A 41 19.87 10.05 3.73
N SER A 42 21.04 9.45 3.48
CA SER A 42 22.02 9.20 4.54
C SER A 42 22.74 10.45 5.02
N VAL A 43 22.69 11.55 4.27
CA VAL A 43 23.28 12.83 4.70
C VAL A 43 22.29 13.71 5.48
N LEU A 44 21.03 13.32 5.57
CA LEU A 44 20.03 14.03 6.36
C LEU A 44 20.22 13.71 7.86
N GLU A 45 20.12 14.74 8.70
CA GLU A 45 20.18 14.58 10.16
C GLU A 45 18.90 13.93 10.68
N GLY A 46 19.02 13.04 11.67
CA GLY A 46 17.87 12.35 12.27
C GLY A 46 17.29 11.19 11.44
N THR A 47 17.97 10.82 10.36
CA THR A 47 17.60 9.68 9.50
C THR A 47 18.62 8.55 9.51
N GLU A 48 18.11 7.34 9.58
CA GLU A 48 18.84 6.12 9.26
C GLU A 48 18.41 5.60 7.88
N VAL A 49 19.30 4.92 7.17
CA VAL A 49 18.97 4.36 5.85
C VAL A 49 19.13 2.85 5.86
N LEU A 50 18.07 2.14 5.49
CA LEU A 50 18.06 0.69 5.34
C LEU A 50 17.75 0.32 3.88
N VAL A 51 18.70 -0.31 3.21
CA VAL A 51 18.54 -0.81 1.84
C VAL A 51 18.26 -2.31 1.89
N VAL A 52 17.10 -2.72 1.37
CA VAL A 52 16.67 -4.13 1.33
C VAL A 52 16.47 -4.59 -0.11
N PRO A 53 16.44 -5.90 -0.39
CA PRO A 53 15.93 -6.44 -1.64
C PRO A 53 14.46 -6.06 -1.87
N HIS A 54 13.89 -6.51 -2.97
CA HIS A 54 12.50 -6.20 -3.31
C HIS A 54 11.53 -6.58 -2.17
N LEU A 55 10.85 -5.58 -1.60
CA LEU A 55 10.03 -5.68 -0.40
C LEU A 55 9.03 -6.84 -0.43
N TYR A 56 8.38 -7.05 -1.58
CA TYR A 56 7.39 -8.11 -1.75
C TYR A 56 7.99 -9.52 -1.84
N ASP A 57 9.28 -9.65 -2.18
CA ASP A 57 9.96 -10.93 -2.37
C ASP A 57 10.76 -11.37 -1.13
N LEU A 58 10.71 -10.59 -0.04
CA LEU A 58 11.46 -10.90 1.17
C LEU A 58 11.04 -12.26 1.76
N PRO A 59 12.00 -13.14 2.12
CA PRO A 59 11.69 -14.44 2.69
C PRO A 59 11.27 -14.31 4.15
N LYS A 60 10.33 -15.15 4.60
CA LYS A 60 9.92 -15.19 6.01
C LYS A 60 11.12 -15.55 6.89
N GLY A 61 11.43 -14.71 7.88
CA GLY A 61 12.59 -14.89 8.74
C GLY A 61 13.93 -14.52 8.10
N GLY A 62 13.92 -13.88 6.92
CA GLY A 62 15.11 -13.30 6.30
C GLY A 62 15.66 -12.11 7.06
N GLU A 63 16.91 -11.76 6.76
CA GLU A 63 17.64 -10.68 7.45
C GLU A 63 16.96 -9.32 7.25
N SER A 64 16.40 -9.04 6.06
CA SER A 64 15.73 -7.76 5.81
C SER A 64 14.47 -7.62 6.66
N LEU A 65 13.67 -8.69 6.80
CA LEU A 65 12.47 -8.65 7.65
C LEU A 65 12.83 -8.55 9.12
N GLN A 66 13.90 -9.21 9.56
CA GLN A 66 14.42 -9.05 10.92
C GLN A 66 14.79 -7.58 11.19
N LYS A 67 15.58 -6.97 10.31
CA LYS A 67 15.96 -5.55 10.41
C LYS A 67 14.76 -4.62 10.40
N LEU A 68 13.82 -4.82 9.49
CA LEU A 68 12.60 -4.01 9.42
C LEU A 68 11.75 -4.14 10.69
N SER A 69 11.72 -5.31 11.32
CA SER A 69 10.96 -5.54 12.57
C SER A 69 11.58 -4.88 13.79
N GLU A 70 12.88 -4.56 13.75
CA GLU A 70 13.62 -3.86 14.81
C GLU A 70 13.39 -2.33 14.77
N LEU A 71 12.82 -1.80 13.69
CA LEU A 71 12.56 -0.37 13.54
C LEU A 71 11.34 0.04 14.37
N GLU A 72 11.51 1.01 15.27
CA GLU A 72 10.43 1.53 16.12
C GLU A 72 9.94 2.93 15.68
N GLY A 73 10.77 3.66 14.94
CA GLY A 73 10.50 5.02 14.47
C GLY A 73 9.54 5.14 13.28
N ASN A 74 9.40 6.36 12.77
CA ASN A 74 8.63 6.63 11.55
C ASN A 74 9.40 6.12 10.32
N LEU A 75 8.68 5.64 9.33
CA LEU A 75 9.27 5.03 8.13
C LEU A 75 8.93 5.83 6.89
N ILE A 76 9.92 6.01 6.02
CA ILE A 76 9.74 6.43 4.63
C ILE A 76 10.21 5.28 3.75
N VAL A 77 9.30 4.66 3.02
CA VAL A 77 9.55 3.43 2.26
C VAL A 77 9.49 3.76 0.78
N VAL A 78 10.64 3.71 0.12
CA VAL A 78 10.77 3.99 -1.30
C VAL A 78 10.83 2.67 -2.06
N SER A 79 9.89 2.43 -2.97
CA SER A 79 9.75 1.11 -3.61
C SER A 79 9.21 1.17 -5.04
N TRP A 80 9.25 0.04 -5.76
CA TRP A 80 8.72 -0.09 -7.13
C TRP A 80 7.29 -0.64 -7.20
N ILE A 81 6.64 -0.87 -6.06
CA ILE A 81 5.23 -1.24 -5.96
C ILE A 81 4.43 -0.03 -5.46
N PHE A 82 3.11 -0.02 -5.72
CA PHE A 82 2.28 1.12 -5.35
C PHE A 82 2.29 1.38 -3.82
N PRO A 83 2.10 2.63 -3.36
CA PRO A 83 2.24 3.00 -1.96
C PRO A 83 1.36 2.18 -1.00
N ARG A 84 0.07 2.06 -1.34
CA ARG A 84 -0.91 1.24 -0.62
C ARG A 84 -0.48 -0.24 -0.57
N ALA A 85 0.05 -0.79 -1.67
CA ALA A 85 0.58 -2.14 -1.69
C ALA A 85 1.82 -2.31 -0.79
N ALA A 86 2.77 -1.36 -0.82
CA ALA A 86 3.96 -1.40 0.02
C ALA A 86 3.61 -1.38 1.51
N HIS A 87 2.66 -0.52 1.90
CA HIS A 87 2.17 -0.43 3.27
C HIS A 87 1.63 -1.77 3.78
N TRP A 88 0.70 -2.40 3.04
CA TRP A 88 0.10 -3.64 3.50
C TRP A 88 1.03 -4.86 3.41
N VAL A 89 2.07 -4.81 2.56
CA VAL A 89 3.16 -5.80 2.60
C VAL A 89 3.94 -5.68 3.91
N LEU A 90 4.24 -4.47 4.36
CA LEU A 90 4.89 -4.23 5.66
C LEU A 90 4.02 -4.69 6.82
N ASP A 91 2.74 -4.29 6.83
CA ASP A 91 1.78 -4.66 7.88
C ASP A 91 1.67 -6.19 8.05
N ARG A 92 1.54 -6.90 6.91
CA ARG A 92 1.51 -8.36 6.86
C ARG A 92 2.75 -9.00 7.49
N ASN A 93 3.91 -8.38 7.32
CA ASN A 93 5.18 -8.87 7.86
C ASN A 93 5.49 -8.34 9.27
N GLY A 94 4.51 -7.74 9.95
CA GLY A 94 4.63 -7.27 11.34
C GLY A 94 5.16 -5.84 11.48
N VAL A 95 5.48 -5.17 10.37
CA VAL A 95 5.94 -3.78 10.36
C VAL A 95 4.72 -2.87 10.19
N ARG A 96 3.89 -2.81 11.24
CA ARG A 96 2.59 -2.11 11.24
C ARG A 96 2.69 -0.64 11.59
N GLY A 97 1.95 0.25 10.95
CA GLY A 97 1.88 1.66 11.31
C GLY A 97 0.68 2.32 10.66
N GLN A 98 0.54 3.63 10.80
CA GLN A 98 -0.46 4.41 10.08
C GLN A 98 0.07 4.75 8.69
N PHE A 99 -0.69 4.40 7.64
CA PHE A 99 -0.37 4.82 6.29
C PHE A 99 -0.60 6.31 6.14
N VAL A 100 0.40 7.04 5.65
CA VAL A 100 0.28 8.47 5.33
C VAL A 100 0.69 8.66 3.86
N PRO A 101 -0.23 9.16 3.01
CA PRO A 101 0.08 9.44 1.61
C PRO A 101 1.19 10.48 1.46
N VAL A 102 1.97 10.38 0.37
CA VAL A 102 3.01 11.34 0.01
C VAL A 102 2.67 11.92 -1.35
N ALA A 103 2.61 13.25 -1.44
CA ALA A 103 2.44 13.95 -2.70
C ALA A 103 3.76 13.93 -3.49
N ILE A 104 3.82 13.13 -4.57
CA ILE A 104 4.97 13.08 -5.48
C ILE A 104 4.51 12.76 -6.92
N GLY A 105 5.00 13.53 -7.88
CA GLY A 105 4.63 13.47 -9.31
C GLY A 105 4.06 14.80 -9.82
N ASP A 106 3.73 14.85 -11.12
CA ASP A 106 3.06 16.00 -11.73
C ASP A 106 1.64 16.12 -11.16
N ALA A 107 1.47 16.99 -10.18
CA ALA A 107 0.18 17.55 -9.83
C ALA A 107 -0.27 18.47 -10.98
N GLU A 108 -0.88 17.90 -12.02
CA GLU A 108 -1.78 18.68 -12.89
C GLU A 108 -3.19 18.83 -12.28
N ASP A 109 -3.43 18.26 -11.10
CA ASP A 109 -4.68 18.42 -10.35
C ASP A 109 -4.39 19.01 -8.96
N GLU A 110 -4.00 20.28 -8.91
CA GLU A 110 -4.20 21.12 -7.71
C GLU A 110 -5.71 21.39 -7.56
N ASP A 111 -6.44 20.38 -7.07
CA ASP A 111 -7.74 20.50 -6.39
C ASP A 111 -8.08 19.18 -5.65
N ASP A 112 -7.07 18.44 -5.18
CA ASP A 112 -7.29 17.32 -4.25
C ASP A 112 -7.46 17.90 -2.83
N GLU A 113 -8.59 18.57 -2.60
CA GLU A 113 -9.14 18.62 -1.24
C GLU A 113 -9.23 17.17 -0.81
N SER A 114 -8.30 16.73 0.03
CA SER A 114 -8.29 15.42 0.69
C SER A 114 -9.66 15.23 1.34
N THR A 115 -10.58 14.66 0.58
CA THR A 115 -11.93 14.41 1.05
C THR A 115 -11.72 13.23 1.96
N GLU A 116 -11.68 13.48 3.28
CA GLU A 116 -11.74 12.39 4.23
C GLU A 116 -12.90 11.50 3.77
N PRO A 117 -12.66 10.18 3.55
CA PRO A 117 -13.72 9.32 3.07
C PRO A 117 -14.89 9.52 4.01
N ALA A 118 -16.04 9.96 3.47
CA ALA A 118 -17.24 10.17 4.25
C ALA A 118 -17.40 8.96 5.16
N ALA A 119 -17.49 9.19 6.47
CA ALA A 119 -17.51 8.13 7.46
C ALA A 119 -18.59 7.11 7.07
N SER A 120 -18.18 6.00 6.46
CA SER A 120 -19.09 4.94 6.09
C SER A 120 -19.43 4.20 7.36
N ASP A 121 -20.71 3.92 7.61
CA ASP A 121 -21.19 3.12 8.76
C ASP A 121 -20.68 1.65 8.76
N VAL A 122 -19.69 1.32 7.92
CA VAL A 122 -19.15 -0.02 7.76
C VAL A 122 -17.82 -0.15 8.52
N ASP A 123 -17.81 -0.98 9.56
CA ASP A 123 -16.61 -1.28 10.34
C ASP A 123 -15.51 -1.91 9.45
N ARG A 124 -14.36 -1.24 9.34
CA ARG A 124 -13.18 -1.80 8.65
C ARG A 124 -12.31 -2.57 9.63
N VAL A 125 -11.57 -3.56 9.14
CA VAL A 125 -10.66 -4.35 9.97
C VAL A 125 -9.59 -3.47 10.63
N ALA A 126 -9.12 -2.42 9.96
CA ALA A 126 -8.18 -1.47 10.53
C ALA A 126 -8.79 -0.64 11.68
N ASP A 127 -10.10 -0.40 11.69
CA ASP A 127 -10.79 0.33 12.76
C ASP A 127 -10.95 -0.54 14.02
N LEU A 128 -11.30 -1.81 13.82
CA LEU A 128 -11.42 -2.80 14.89
C LEU A 128 -10.05 -3.13 15.51
N TYR A 129 -8.99 -3.09 14.70
CA TYR A 129 -7.62 -3.41 15.12
C TYR A 129 -6.66 -2.28 14.73
N PRO A 130 -6.68 -1.15 15.44
CA PRO A 130 -5.91 0.03 15.07
C PRO A 130 -4.41 -0.26 15.05
N ARG A 131 -3.73 0.28 14.04
CA ARG A 131 -2.27 0.15 13.91
C ARG A 131 -1.53 1.11 14.85
N PRO A 132 -0.27 0.81 15.20
CA PRO A 132 0.55 1.71 16.02
C PRO A 132 0.60 3.11 15.41
N LYS A 133 0.69 4.14 16.26
CA LYS A 133 0.67 5.56 15.84
C LYS A 133 1.89 6.00 15.00
N ARG A 134 2.90 5.14 14.82
CA ARG A 134 4.05 5.47 13.96
C ARG A 134 3.57 5.65 12.53
N GLN A 135 4.15 6.63 11.84
CA GLN A 135 3.80 6.93 10.46
C GLN A 135 4.63 6.07 9.51
N ILE A 136 3.99 5.57 8.46
CA ILE A 136 4.62 4.88 7.35
C ILE A 136 4.22 5.59 6.07
N HIS A 137 5.17 6.31 5.50
CA HIS A 137 5.07 6.99 4.22
C HIS A 137 5.61 6.06 3.14
N CYS A 138 4.89 5.86 2.05
CA CYS A 138 5.36 5.02 0.94
C CYS A 138 5.44 5.83 -0.35
N ILE A 139 6.60 5.79 -1.00
CA ILE A 139 6.92 6.55 -2.21
C ILE A 139 7.10 5.56 -3.37
N ASP A 140 6.36 5.78 -4.46
CA ASP A 140 6.46 4.98 -5.68
C ASP A 140 7.55 5.51 -6.62
N LEU A 141 8.59 4.71 -6.84
CA LEU A 141 9.70 5.00 -7.75
C LEU A 141 9.30 5.07 -9.23
N LYS A 142 8.05 4.72 -9.58
CA LYS A 142 7.50 4.88 -10.93
C LYS A 142 6.84 6.25 -11.13
N ALA A 143 6.50 6.97 -10.05
CA ALA A 143 5.72 8.21 -10.14
C ALA A 143 6.51 9.39 -10.70
N GLU A 144 7.83 9.35 -10.58
CA GLU A 144 8.72 10.47 -10.91
C GLU A 144 10.05 9.93 -11.45
N GLN A 145 10.76 10.75 -12.24
CA GLN A 145 12.06 10.42 -12.82
C GLN A 145 13.20 11.29 -12.23
N SER A 146 12.87 12.44 -11.64
CA SER A 146 13.83 13.35 -11.00
C SER A 146 14.23 12.84 -9.61
N LEU A 147 15.55 12.73 -9.39
CA LEU A 147 16.10 12.43 -8.06
C LEU A 147 15.76 13.54 -7.07
N GLU A 148 15.80 14.79 -7.51
CA GLU A 148 15.56 15.98 -6.69
C GLU A 148 14.19 15.91 -6.03
N ARG A 149 13.15 15.56 -6.80
CA ARG A 149 11.78 15.40 -6.29
C ARG A 149 11.66 14.34 -5.20
N PHE A 150 12.34 13.19 -5.35
CA PHE A 150 12.38 12.18 -4.29
C PHE A 150 13.09 12.70 -3.03
N THR A 151 14.22 13.40 -3.21
CA THR A 151 14.98 13.91 -2.07
C THR A 151 14.27 15.04 -1.33
N ASP A 152 13.54 15.88 -2.05
CA ASP A 152 12.77 16.97 -1.48
C ASP A 152 11.55 16.44 -0.71
N ALA A 153 10.87 15.42 -1.25
CA ALA A 153 9.79 14.75 -0.53
C ALA A 153 10.29 14.09 0.77
N ILE A 154 11.42 13.35 0.72
CA ILE A 154 12.02 12.75 1.92
C ILE A 154 12.42 13.82 2.93
N ARG A 155 13.07 14.91 2.48
CA ARG A 155 13.50 16.00 3.35
C ARG A 155 12.31 16.69 4.02
N GLY A 156 11.26 17.01 3.27
CA GLY A 156 10.06 17.66 3.80
C GLY A 156 9.39 16.83 4.90
N LEU A 157 9.28 15.51 4.69
CA LEU A 157 8.75 14.57 5.69
C LEU A 157 9.61 14.52 6.96
N VAL A 158 10.95 14.48 6.82
CA VAL A 158 11.88 14.38 7.96
C VAL A 158 11.90 15.67 8.78
N LEU A 159 11.91 16.83 8.11
CA LEU A 159 11.97 18.14 8.76
C LEU A 159 10.61 18.63 9.29
N GLY A 160 9.51 17.99 8.92
CA GLY A 160 8.17 18.43 9.28
C GLY A 160 7.77 19.74 8.59
N GLU A 161 8.31 19.98 7.39
CA GLU A 161 7.90 21.10 6.54
C GLU A 161 6.54 20.74 5.94
N ASP A 162 5.46 21.17 6.60
CA ASP A 162 4.10 21.01 6.08
C ASP A 162 4.00 21.62 4.66
N ALA A 163 3.55 20.81 3.71
CA ALA A 163 3.33 21.22 2.32
C ALA A 163 2.21 22.28 2.17
N SER A 164 1.55 22.68 3.26
CA SER A 164 0.40 23.58 3.30
C SER A 164 0.73 25.07 3.56
N ASP A 165 1.99 25.45 3.78
CA ASP A 165 2.36 26.85 4.08
C ASP A 165 3.27 27.50 3.01
N ARG A 166 3.11 27.12 1.74
CA ARG A 166 3.69 27.88 0.62
C ARG A 166 2.81 29.08 0.27
N GLY A 167 2.66 30.00 1.23
CA GLY A 167 2.41 31.39 0.91
C GLY A 167 3.65 31.96 0.22
N ALA A 168 3.48 32.44 -1.01
CA ALA A 168 4.48 33.28 -1.64
C ALA A 168 4.70 34.51 -0.74
N ASP A 169 5.86 34.58 -0.08
CA ASP A 169 6.60 35.78 0.34
C ASP A 169 7.50 35.43 1.53
N ASP A 170 8.80 35.29 1.31
CA ASP A 170 9.83 36.12 1.96
C ASP A 170 11.23 35.54 1.68
N ALA A 171 11.95 36.24 0.83
CA ALA A 171 13.37 36.05 0.63
C ALA A 171 14.12 36.87 1.69
N SER A 172 14.55 36.27 2.81
CA SER A 172 15.84 36.57 3.47
C SER A 172 15.99 35.94 4.86
N SER A 173 16.89 34.97 4.99
CA SER A 173 17.98 34.98 6.00
C SER A 173 18.61 33.58 6.16
N ALA A 174 19.56 33.28 5.27
CA ALA A 174 20.47 32.16 5.46
C ALA A 174 21.47 32.52 6.57
N GLY A 175 21.16 32.14 7.80
CA GLY A 175 22.12 32.07 8.90
C GLY A 175 22.85 30.73 8.86
N GLU A 176 24.06 30.73 8.30
CA GLU A 176 24.98 29.58 8.35
C GLU A 176 25.25 29.18 9.81
N THR A 177 24.61 28.10 10.25
CA THR A 177 25.04 27.36 11.43
C THR A 177 25.60 26.04 10.94
N SER A 178 26.90 26.04 10.62
CA SER A 178 27.65 24.83 10.30
C SER A 178 27.81 24.01 11.58
N LEU A 179 26.91 23.04 11.78
CA LEU A 179 27.05 21.97 12.75
C LEU A 179 27.67 20.74 12.04
N PRO A 180 28.41 19.89 12.77
CA PRO A 180 29.16 18.80 12.17
C PRO A 180 28.22 17.76 11.57
N ILE A 181 28.37 17.53 10.26
CA ILE A 181 27.71 16.49 9.48
C ILE A 181 28.04 15.13 10.09
N VAL A 182 27.18 14.62 10.97
CA VAL A 182 27.18 13.22 11.37
C VAL A 182 26.32 12.48 10.36
N GLY A 183 26.92 12.05 9.26
CA GLY A 183 26.24 11.28 8.23
C GLY A 183 25.58 10.03 8.83
N GLY A 184 24.28 9.87 8.57
CA GLY A 184 23.51 8.67 8.87
C GLY A 184 24.16 7.43 8.26
N GLN A 185 24.12 6.32 8.98
CA GLN A 185 24.66 5.04 8.50
C GLN A 185 23.72 4.43 7.46
N ILE A 186 24.25 4.06 6.29
CA ILE A 186 23.54 3.19 5.34
C ILE A 186 23.80 1.74 5.74
N VAL A 187 22.74 1.03 6.08
CA VAL A 187 22.76 -0.42 6.27
C VAL A 187 22.18 -1.07 5.02
N GLN A 188 22.99 -1.88 4.33
CA GLN A 188 22.53 -2.65 3.17
C GLN A 188 22.47 -4.13 3.52
N VAL A 189 21.30 -4.74 3.29
CA VAL A 189 21.09 -6.18 3.44
C VAL A 189 21.09 -6.82 2.05
N ASP A 190 22.06 -7.67 1.79
CA ASP A 190 22.12 -8.48 0.57
C ASP A 190 21.75 -9.93 0.91
N GLU A 191 20.48 -10.28 0.69
CA GLU A 191 20.00 -11.66 0.86
C GLU A 191 19.43 -12.22 -0.45
N THR A 192 19.44 -13.54 -0.57
CA THR A 192 18.90 -14.21 -1.75
C THR A 192 17.38 -14.27 -1.66
N THR A 193 16.70 -13.62 -2.60
CA THR A 193 15.24 -13.67 -2.71
C THR A 193 14.79 -14.47 -3.93
N SER A 194 13.51 -14.85 -3.95
CA SER A 194 12.86 -15.46 -5.10
C SER A 194 11.59 -14.70 -5.42
N ARG A 195 11.20 -14.62 -6.70
CA ARG A 195 9.96 -13.93 -7.07
C ARG A 195 8.76 -14.64 -6.46
N ARG A 196 7.97 -13.90 -5.69
CA ARG A 196 6.80 -14.43 -4.99
C ARG A 196 5.51 -14.04 -5.70
N TRP A 197 4.44 -14.76 -5.37
CA TRP A 197 3.08 -14.46 -5.79
C TRP A 197 2.13 -14.82 -4.66
N TYR A 198 1.54 -13.82 -4.01
CA TYR A 198 0.59 -13.96 -2.91
C TYR A 198 -0.29 -12.71 -2.75
N PRO A 199 -1.55 -12.85 -2.33
CA PRO A 199 -2.39 -11.70 -2.03
C PRO A 199 -1.91 -10.98 -0.78
N VAL A 200 -2.18 -9.69 -0.71
CA VAL A 200 -2.00 -8.83 0.45
C VAL A 200 -3.36 -8.19 0.73
N ILE A 201 -3.76 -8.08 2.00
CA ILE A 201 -5.06 -7.54 2.39
C ILE A 201 -4.87 -6.10 2.85
N ASP A 202 -5.62 -5.22 2.22
CA ASP A 202 -5.82 -3.84 2.66
C ASP A 202 -6.87 -3.82 3.77
N PHE A 203 -6.42 -3.71 5.03
CA PHE A 203 -7.34 -3.74 6.16
C PHE A 203 -8.08 -2.42 6.38
N SER A 204 -7.67 -1.30 5.76
CA SER A 204 -8.47 -0.07 5.80
C SER A 204 -9.66 -0.14 4.84
N ARG A 205 -9.61 -1.00 3.83
CA ARG A 205 -10.76 -1.31 2.96
C ARG A 205 -11.52 -2.56 3.38
N CYS A 206 -10.87 -3.56 3.97
CA CYS A 206 -11.52 -4.83 4.30
C CYS A 206 -12.60 -4.68 5.37
N THR A 207 -13.80 -5.19 5.10
CA THR A 207 -14.96 -5.24 6.01
C THR A 207 -15.12 -6.59 6.71
N ASN A 208 -14.10 -7.46 6.61
CA ASN A 208 -14.12 -8.82 7.15
C ASN A 208 -15.25 -9.73 6.60
N CYS A 209 -15.72 -9.50 5.36
CA CYS A 209 -16.85 -10.21 4.75
C CYS A 209 -16.61 -11.68 4.34
N MET A 210 -15.37 -12.16 4.40
CA MET A 210 -14.95 -13.54 4.10
C MET A 210 -15.13 -14.06 2.66
N GLU A 211 -15.57 -13.24 1.69
CA GLU A 211 -15.77 -13.72 0.31
C GLU A 211 -14.50 -14.34 -0.29
N CYS A 212 -13.32 -13.76 -0.02
CA CYS A 212 -12.06 -14.31 -0.53
C CYS A 212 -11.64 -15.63 0.13
N VAL A 213 -12.06 -15.91 1.38
CA VAL A 213 -11.87 -17.21 2.04
C VAL A 213 -12.68 -18.27 1.33
N ASP A 214 -13.98 -18.02 1.16
CA ASP A 214 -14.90 -18.95 0.52
C ASP A 214 -14.56 -19.19 -0.97
N PHE A 215 -14.16 -18.14 -1.66
CA PHE A 215 -13.86 -18.20 -3.08
C PHE A 215 -12.55 -18.94 -3.37
N CYS A 216 -11.52 -18.79 -2.52
CA CYS A 216 -10.19 -19.34 -2.77
C CYS A 216 -10.06 -20.81 -2.37
N LEU A 217 -10.22 -21.70 -3.35
CA LEU A 217 -10.12 -23.14 -3.14
C LEU A 217 -8.69 -23.69 -2.96
N PHE A 218 -7.69 -22.82 -2.82
CA PHE A 218 -6.27 -23.21 -2.65
C PHE A 218 -5.78 -23.06 -1.20
N GLY A 219 -6.65 -22.67 -0.26
CA GLY A 219 -6.30 -22.55 1.16
C GLY A 219 -5.29 -21.43 1.41
N VAL A 220 -5.38 -20.32 0.67
CA VAL A 220 -4.50 -19.15 0.83
C VAL A 220 -4.89 -18.31 2.04
N TYR A 221 -6.20 -18.20 2.28
CA TYR A 221 -6.76 -17.41 3.36
C TYR A 221 -7.21 -18.30 4.52
N GLY A 222 -7.25 -17.70 5.71
CA GLY A 222 -7.82 -18.26 6.92
C GLY A 222 -8.36 -17.16 7.81
N VAL A 223 -8.75 -17.52 9.03
CA VAL A 223 -9.19 -16.58 10.07
C VAL A 223 -8.34 -16.77 11.32
N ASP A 224 -8.05 -15.69 12.03
CA ASP A 224 -7.31 -15.76 13.29
C ASP A 224 -8.22 -16.10 14.48
N ALA A 225 -7.66 -16.06 15.68
CA ALA A 225 -8.40 -16.35 16.91
C ALA A 225 -9.50 -15.33 17.23
N ALA A 226 -9.47 -14.16 16.59
CA ALA A 226 -10.47 -13.12 16.73
C ALA A 226 -11.41 -13.07 15.50
N GLU A 227 -11.49 -14.18 14.76
CA GLU A 227 -12.33 -14.34 13.56
C GLU A 227 -12.06 -13.27 12.49
N THR A 228 -10.82 -12.76 12.47
CA THR A 228 -10.38 -11.76 11.50
C THR A 228 -9.63 -12.42 10.36
N ILE A 229 -9.96 -12.05 9.14
CA ILE A 229 -9.35 -12.63 7.95
C ILE A 229 -7.84 -12.37 7.88
N LEU A 230 -7.08 -13.40 7.46
CA LEU A 230 -5.66 -13.27 7.15
C LEU A 230 -5.24 -14.10 5.93
N VAL A 231 -4.08 -13.76 5.36
CA VAL A 231 -3.39 -14.61 4.39
C VAL A 231 -2.57 -15.66 5.15
N GLU A 232 -3.12 -16.85 5.32
CA GLU A 232 -2.55 -17.92 6.14
C GLU A 232 -1.41 -18.66 5.41
N GLN A 233 -1.67 -19.13 4.19
CA GLN A 233 -0.70 -19.88 3.37
C GLN A 233 -0.41 -19.12 2.07
N PRO A 234 0.45 -18.07 2.11
CA PRO A 234 0.68 -17.22 0.95
C PRO A 234 1.24 -18.00 -0.26
N ASP A 235 2.10 -18.98 -0.02
CA ASP A 235 2.77 -19.75 -1.07
C ASP A 235 1.86 -20.83 -1.71
N ASN A 236 0.64 -21.04 -1.18
CA ASN A 236 -0.38 -21.84 -1.86
C ASN A 236 -1.06 -21.07 -3.00
N CYS A 237 -0.87 -19.74 -3.08
CA CYS A 237 -1.45 -18.94 -4.14
C CYS A 237 -0.89 -19.35 -5.49
N ARG A 238 -1.79 -19.63 -6.46
CA ARG A 238 -1.39 -20.09 -7.78
C ARG A 238 -0.81 -18.91 -8.56
N LYS A 239 0.41 -19.11 -9.08
CA LYS A 239 1.20 -18.06 -9.75
C LYS A 239 0.37 -17.39 -10.85
N GLY A 240 0.22 -16.07 -10.74
CA GLY A 240 -0.48 -15.26 -11.73
C GLY A 240 -2.01 -15.26 -11.61
N CYS A 241 -2.60 -15.90 -10.60
CA CYS A 241 -4.05 -15.89 -10.38
C CYS A 241 -4.46 -14.69 -9.50
N PRO A 242 -5.23 -13.72 -10.02
CA PRO A 242 -5.73 -12.59 -9.23
C PRO A 242 -7.19 -12.75 -8.83
N ALA A 243 -7.84 -13.88 -9.12
CA ALA A 243 -9.29 -14.05 -9.11
C ALA A 243 -9.99 -13.57 -7.82
N CYS A 244 -9.39 -13.81 -6.66
CA CYS A 244 -9.93 -13.36 -5.37
C CYS A 244 -9.99 -11.83 -5.20
N SER A 245 -9.17 -11.06 -5.94
CA SER A 245 -9.27 -9.59 -5.97
C SER A 245 -10.52 -9.09 -6.69
N ARG A 246 -11.04 -9.87 -7.64
CA ARG A 246 -12.20 -9.50 -8.47
C ARG A 246 -13.54 -9.72 -7.77
N VAL A 247 -13.56 -10.63 -6.79
CA VAL A 247 -14.76 -10.93 -5.99
C VAL A 247 -14.79 -10.15 -4.68
N CYS A 248 -13.72 -9.42 -4.34
CA CYS A 248 -13.70 -8.61 -3.13
C CYS A 248 -14.54 -7.34 -3.37
N PRO A 249 -15.68 -7.16 -2.67
CA PRO A 249 -16.56 -6.02 -2.90
C PRO A 249 -15.87 -4.68 -2.61
N GLU A 250 -14.97 -4.67 -1.62
CA GLU A 250 -14.24 -3.47 -1.18
C GLU A 250 -12.93 -3.23 -1.93
N ASN A 251 -12.61 -4.06 -2.93
CA ASN A 251 -11.32 -4.05 -3.62
C ASN A 251 -10.11 -4.07 -2.64
N ALA A 252 -10.22 -4.82 -1.55
CA ALA A 252 -9.23 -4.88 -0.48
C ALA A 252 -8.08 -5.86 -0.76
N ILE A 253 -8.22 -6.76 -1.74
CA ILE A 253 -7.20 -7.78 -2.04
C ILE A 253 -6.25 -7.27 -3.12
N ILE A 254 -4.96 -7.17 -2.77
CA ILE A 254 -3.90 -6.61 -3.60
C ILE A 254 -2.94 -7.71 -4.06
N PHE A 255 -2.56 -7.68 -5.34
CA PHE A 255 -1.43 -8.43 -5.87
C PHE A 255 -0.37 -7.45 -6.38
N PRO A 256 0.63 -7.07 -5.56
CA PRO A 256 1.55 -5.96 -5.86
C PRO A 256 2.33 -6.04 -7.18
N GLN A 257 2.50 -7.24 -7.73
CA GLN A 257 3.17 -7.48 -9.03
C GLN A 257 2.20 -7.78 -10.18
N HIS A 258 0.90 -7.59 -9.98
CA HIS A 258 -0.07 -7.73 -11.06
C HIS A 258 0.06 -6.58 -12.07
N LYS A 259 -0.27 -6.86 -13.33
CA LYS A 259 -0.13 -5.89 -14.43
C LYS A 259 -1.15 -4.75 -14.38
N ALA A 260 -2.36 -5.03 -13.88
CA ALA A 260 -3.42 -4.05 -13.76
C ALA A 260 -3.23 -3.21 -12.49
N PRO A 261 -3.11 -1.87 -12.58
CA PRO A 261 -2.86 -1.00 -11.43
C PRO A 261 -3.85 -1.16 -10.28
N ALA A 262 -5.16 -1.27 -10.57
CA ALA A 262 -6.21 -1.43 -9.56
C ALA A 262 -6.00 -2.69 -8.68
N ILE A 263 -5.66 -3.82 -9.30
CA ILE A 263 -5.33 -5.07 -8.59
C ILE A 263 -3.96 -4.99 -7.91
N ALA A 264 -3.03 -4.20 -8.47
CA ALA A 264 -1.69 -4.01 -7.92
C ALA A 264 -1.62 -3.03 -6.74
N GLY A 265 -2.76 -2.43 -6.36
CA GLY A 265 -2.85 -1.54 -5.21
C GLY A 265 -2.55 -0.08 -5.54
N ALA A 266 -2.76 0.36 -6.77
CA ALA A 266 -2.83 1.78 -7.08
C ALA A 266 -4.02 2.43 -6.34
N GLU A 267 -3.93 3.73 -6.07
CA GLU A 267 -5.11 4.50 -5.72
C GLU A 267 -5.99 4.62 -6.95
N THR A 268 -7.24 4.23 -6.79
CA THR A 268 -8.28 4.39 -7.81
C THR A 268 -9.26 5.39 -7.19
N GLY A 269 -9.04 6.68 -7.45
CA GLY A 269 -9.89 7.74 -6.93
C GLY A 269 -11.34 7.51 -7.32
N GLY A 270 -12.22 7.54 -6.33
CA GLY A 270 -13.67 7.57 -6.53
C GLY A 270 -14.15 9.01 -6.62
N SER A 271 -13.83 9.72 -7.71
CA SER A 271 -14.58 10.90 -8.18
C SER A 271 -14.02 11.43 -9.50
N GLU A 272 -14.71 11.03 -10.56
CA GLU A 272 -14.92 11.69 -11.86
C GLU A 272 -13.75 12.12 -12.76
N GLY A 273 -13.70 11.45 -13.91
CA GLY A 273 -12.95 11.91 -15.08
C GLY A 273 -13.05 10.93 -16.24
N PHE A 274 -14.18 10.95 -16.95
CA PHE A 274 -14.38 10.37 -18.30
C PHE A 274 -14.62 8.85 -18.44
N LYS A 275 -15.91 8.47 -18.59
CA LYS A 275 -16.43 7.28 -19.33
C LYS A 275 -15.55 6.02 -19.37
N ILE A 276 -14.99 5.62 -18.24
CA ILE A 276 -14.39 4.31 -18.06
C ILE A 276 -15.42 3.51 -17.27
N ASP A 277 -16.07 2.58 -17.97
CA ASP A 277 -16.94 1.54 -17.43
C ASP A 277 -16.40 1.10 -16.05
N LEU A 278 -17.13 1.42 -14.97
CA LEU A 278 -16.73 1.19 -13.57
C LEU A 278 -16.22 -0.25 -13.39
N SER A 279 -16.82 -1.19 -14.12
CA SER A 279 -16.40 -2.58 -14.28
C SER A 279 -14.90 -2.71 -14.58
N LYS A 280 -14.36 -1.96 -15.55
CA LYS A 280 -12.95 -1.98 -15.97
C LYS A 280 -12.01 -1.36 -14.95
N LEU A 281 -12.47 -0.36 -14.20
CA LEU A 281 -11.70 0.27 -13.12
C LEU A 281 -11.49 -0.70 -11.95
N PHE A 282 -12.48 -1.56 -11.67
CA PHE A 282 -12.38 -2.68 -10.73
C PHE A 282 -11.83 -3.98 -11.37
N GLY A 283 -11.25 -3.86 -12.56
CA GLY A 283 -10.46 -4.91 -13.21
C GLY A 283 -11.24 -5.85 -14.13
N ALA A 284 -12.53 -5.64 -14.41
CA ALA A 284 -13.24 -6.41 -15.43
C ALA A 284 -12.44 -6.39 -16.76
N PRO A 285 -12.35 -7.53 -17.47
CA PRO A 285 -11.57 -7.61 -18.70
C PRO A 285 -12.17 -6.67 -19.76
N ASP A 286 -11.36 -6.32 -20.77
CA ASP A 286 -11.66 -5.32 -21.80
C ASP A 286 -12.94 -5.57 -22.64
N GLY A 287 -13.68 -6.65 -22.38
CA GLY A 287 -14.89 -7.09 -23.09
C GLY A 287 -16.23 -6.93 -22.36
N GLY A 288 -16.29 -6.32 -21.17
CA GLY A 288 -17.55 -6.17 -20.42
C GLY A 288 -18.06 -7.47 -19.78
N ASP A 289 -17.18 -8.45 -19.55
CA ASP A 289 -17.52 -9.64 -18.78
C ASP A 289 -17.75 -9.26 -17.30
N ASP A 290 -18.77 -9.84 -16.69
CA ASP A 290 -19.00 -9.82 -15.24
C ASP A 290 -17.71 -10.19 -14.46
N ALA A 291 -17.34 -9.35 -13.49
CA ALA A 291 -16.15 -9.52 -12.66
C ALA A 291 -16.15 -10.88 -11.96
N ILE A 292 -17.32 -11.37 -11.55
CA ILE A 292 -17.51 -12.65 -10.88
C ILE A 292 -17.32 -13.81 -11.86
N ALA A 293 -17.91 -13.73 -13.05
CA ALA A 293 -17.69 -14.73 -14.11
C ALA A 293 -16.21 -14.82 -14.50
N THR A 294 -15.53 -13.67 -14.60
CA THR A 294 -14.09 -13.62 -14.85
C THR A 294 -13.31 -14.27 -13.72
N ALA A 295 -13.65 -13.96 -12.47
CA ALA A 295 -13.00 -14.55 -11.31
C ALA A 295 -13.15 -16.08 -11.31
N ALA A 296 -14.37 -16.59 -11.51
CA ALA A 296 -14.65 -18.02 -11.54
C ALA A 296 -13.84 -18.72 -12.63
N ARG A 297 -13.79 -18.14 -13.84
CA ARG A 297 -12.97 -18.63 -14.96
C ARG A 297 -11.49 -18.70 -14.61
N GLU A 298 -10.92 -17.63 -14.04
CA GLU A 298 -9.51 -17.59 -13.65
C GLU A 298 -9.17 -18.58 -12.53
N ARG A 299 -10.05 -18.74 -11.54
CA ARG A 299 -9.89 -19.74 -10.46
C ARG A 299 -9.91 -21.15 -11.04
N ASP A 300 -10.88 -21.44 -11.89
CA ASP A 300 -11.08 -22.77 -12.45
C ASP A 300 -9.97 -23.17 -13.42
N GLU A 301 -9.43 -22.24 -14.20
CA GLU A 301 -8.22 -22.47 -14.99
C GLU A 301 -7.09 -23.00 -14.10
N GLN A 302 -6.89 -22.41 -12.91
CA GLN A 302 -5.86 -22.86 -11.98
C GLN A 302 -6.19 -24.19 -11.31
N LEU A 303 -7.47 -24.53 -11.13
CA LEU A 303 -7.89 -25.85 -10.65
C LEU A 303 -7.56 -26.92 -11.68
N LEU A 304 -7.87 -26.67 -12.96
CA LEU A 304 -7.55 -27.58 -14.06
C LEU A 304 -6.03 -27.78 -14.19
N LEU A 305 -5.25 -26.70 -14.10
CA LEU A 305 -3.78 -26.78 -14.06
C LEU A 305 -3.25 -27.54 -12.82
N ALA A 306 -4.02 -27.59 -11.74
CA ALA A 306 -3.71 -28.39 -10.55
C ALA A 306 -4.18 -29.86 -10.65
N GLY A 307 -4.81 -30.27 -11.75
CA GLY A 307 -5.41 -31.60 -11.89
C GLY A 307 -6.71 -31.77 -11.10
N ARG A 308 -7.38 -30.68 -10.73
CA ARG A 308 -8.69 -30.65 -10.06
C ARG A 308 -9.79 -30.31 -11.05
N THR A 309 -11.03 -30.60 -10.71
CA THR A 309 -12.21 -30.26 -11.53
C THR A 309 -12.58 -28.79 -11.36
N ALA A 310 -13.00 -28.15 -12.47
CA ALA A 310 -13.61 -26.83 -12.45
C ALA A 310 -14.92 -26.84 -11.64
N VAL A 311 -15.21 -25.74 -10.94
CA VAL A 311 -16.40 -25.63 -10.06
C VAL A 311 -17.46 -24.74 -10.70
N GLY A 312 -17.05 -23.73 -11.48
CA GLY A 312 -17.90 -22.75 -12.12
C GLY A 312 -18.41 -21.70 -11.13
N ILE A 313 -19.45 -20.99 -11.57
CA ILE A 313 -20.27 -20.14 -10.70
C ILE A 313 -21.24 -21.08 -9.98
N ASP A 314 -20.91 -21.47 -8.76
CA ASP A 314 -21.75 -22.36 -7.96
C ASP A 314 -22.92 -21.62 -7.29
N GLU A 315 -23.89 -22.38 -6.77
CA GLU A 315 -25.06 -21.80 -6.09
C GLU A 315 -24.67 -20.95 -4.86
N GLN A 316 -23.54 -21.24 -4.21
CA GLN A 316 -23.10 -20.47 -3.04
C GLN A 316 -22.61 -19.08 -3.47
N LEU A 317 -21.79 -19.02 -4.52
CA LEU A 317 -21.33 -17.77 -5.13
C LEU A 317 -22.51 -16.91 -5.61
N GLN A 318 -23.52 -17.54 -6.24
CA GLN A 318 -24.72 -16.83 -6.69
C GLN A 318 -25.56 -16.27 -5.53
N ARG A 319 -25.75 -17.05 -4.47
CA ARG A 319 -26.49 -16.60 -3.28
C ARG A 319 -25.78 -15.44 -2.59
N ARG A 320 -24.45 -15.52 -2.43
CA ARG A 320 -23.67 -14.44 -1.84
C ARG A 320 -23.72 -13.15 -2.67
N GLN A 321 -23.71 -13.27 -4.01
CA GLN A 321 -23.93 -12.12 -4.89
C GLN A 321 -25.30 -11.48 -4.66
N GLN A 322 -26.35 -12.29 -4.56
CA GLN A 322 -27.71 -11.79 -4.27
C GLN A 322 -27.79 -11.10 -2.91
N ASP A 323 -27.14 -11.65 -1.89
CA ASP A 323 -27.11 -11.07 -0.54
C ASP A 323 -26.37 -9.72 -0.51
N LEU A 324 -25.26 -9.59 -1.26
CA LEU A 324 -24.54 -8.31 -1.42
C LEU A 324 -25.41 -7.26 -2.13
N THR A 325 -26.07 -7.62 -3.23
CA THR A 325 -26.97 -6.69 -3.95
C THR A 325 -28.25 -6.37 -3.15
N ALA A 326 -28.61 -7.20 -2.19
CA ALA A 326 -29.76 -6.98 -1.30
C ALA A 326 -29.44 -6.06 -0.11
N GLN A 327 -28.17 -5.68 0.11
CA GLN A 327 -27.83 -4.69 1.12
C GLN A 327 -28.47 -3.33 0.77
N PRO A 328 -28.90 -2.54 1.78
CA PRO A 328 -29.51 -1.25 1.53
C PRO A 328 -28.49 -0.35 0.83
N LYS A 329 -28.85 0.08 -0.39
CA LYS A 329 -28.07 0.99 -1.22
C LYS A 329 -27.59 2.19 -0.41
N ASP A 330 -26.27 2.38 -0.41
CA ASP A 330 -25.63 3.52 0.23
C ASP A 330 -25.82 4.79 -0.63
N ASP A 331 -25.26 5.90 -0.17
CA ASP A 331 -25.43 7.17 -0.87
C ASP A 331 -24.72 7.18 -2.23
N LEU A 332 -23.65 6.40 -2.41
CA LEU A 332 -22.94 6.27 -3.69
C LEU A 332 -23.77 5.46 -4.69
N ASP A 333 -24.37 4.35 -4.26
CA ASP A 333 -25.29 3.55 -5.08
C ASP A 333 -26.48 4.37 -5.59
N ARG A 334 -27.02 5.25 -4.75
CA ARG A 334 -28.11 6.16 -5.14
C ARG A 334 -27.67 7.23 -6.11
N LEU A 335 -26.44 7.72 -5.99
CA LEU A 335 -25.86 8.67 -6.94
C LEU A 335 -25.65 8.02 -8.30
N ILE A 336 -25.17 6.78 -8.34
CA ILE A 336 -25.03 5.98 -9.57
C ILE A 336 -26.41 5.77 -10.22
N ASP A 337 -27.41 5.33 -9.46
CA ASP A 337 -28.78 5.19 -9.97
C ASP A 337 -29.30 6.50 -10.56
N SER A 338 -29.04 7.63 -9.88
CA SER A 338 -29.49 8.95 -10.34
C SER A 338 -28.78 9.42 -11.62
N LEU A 339 -27.53 9.01 -11.83
CA LEU A 339 -26.75 9.30 -13.04
C LEU A 339 -27.23 8.44 -14.22
N ASP A 340 -27.57 7.18 -13.98
CA ASP A 340 -28.17 6.30 -14.98
C ASP A 340 -29.59 6.75 -15.37
N GLU A 341 -30.34 7.34 -14.44
CA GLU A 341 -31.65 7.96 -14.71
C GLU A 341 -31.57 9.26 -15.53
N LEU A 342 -30.40 9.91 -15.59
CA LEU A 342 -30.21 11.19 -16.27
C LEU A 342 -29.91 11.09 -17.77
N ASP A 343 -29.77 9.88 -18.34
CA ASP A 343 -29.72 9.52 -19.77
C ASP A 343 -29.21 10.67 -20.70
N LEU A 344 -27.91 10.99 -20.58
CA LEU A 344 -27.18 12.00 -21.39
C LEU A 344 -26.41 11.40 -22.58
#